data_AF-A0A4D4LFR4-F1
#
_entry.id   AF-A0A4D4LFR4-F1
#
_cell.length_a   1.000
_cell.length_b   1.000
_cell.length_c   1.000
_cell.angle_alpha   90.00
_cell.angle_beta   90.00
_cell.angle_gamma   90.00
#
_symmetry.space_group_name_H-M   'P 1'
#
loop_
_entity.id
_entity.type
_entity.pdbx_description
1 polymer ?
#
loop_
_entity_poly.entity_id
_entity_poly.type
_entity_poly.pdbx_seq_one_letter_code
_entity_poly.pdbx_strand_id
1 'polypeptide(L)'
;MQSAALTAKRASVVAKVAPELPEILGTGYRPAFARYADGRPMTGGYRRDALSFAEHLLADGRPENAAARRRLTLWWQERSGPAPLPSHPAARLARRVRLALSGGR
;
A
#
# COMPACT_ATOMS: atom_id res chain seq x y z
N MET A 1 -17.79 -5.53 14.76
CA MET A 1 -17.15 -4.24 14.41
C MET A 1 -15.83 -4.02 15.16
N GLN A 2 -14.84 -4.93 15.04
CA GLN A 2 -13.52 -4.74 15.68
C GLN A 2 -12.42 -4.31 14.68
N SER A 3 -12.67 -4.49 13.38
CA SER A 3 -11.69 -4.31 12.31
C SER A 3 -11.29 -2.84 12.05
N ALA A 4 -12.18 -1.88 12.29
CA ALA A 4 -11.93 -0.47 12.00
C ALA A 4 -10.91 0.18 12.97
N ALA A 5 -11.01 -0.13 14.27
CA ALA A 5 -10.07 0.38 15.27
C ALA A 5 -8.65 -0.16 15.04
N LEU A 6 -8.54 -1.45 14.70
CA LEU A 6 -7.27 -2.08 14.33
C LEU A 6 -6.69 -1.47 13.05
N THR A 7 -7.54 -1.18 12.06
CA THR A 7 -7.13 -0.53 10.81
C THR A 7 -6.58 0.88 11.06
N ALA A 8 -7.23 1.67 11.91
CA ALA A 8 -6.73 2.99 12.30
C ALA A 8 -5.36 2.90 13.01
N LYS A 9 -5.20 1.91 13.90
CA LYS A 9 -3.92 1.68 14.58
C LYS A 9 -2.81 1.29 13.59
N ARG A 10 -3.12 0.41 12.64
CA ARG A 10 -2.18 0.03 11.57
C ARG A 10 -1.76 1.22 10.72
N ALA A 11 -2.72 2.06 10.33
CA ALA A 11 -2.41 3.30 9.60
C ALA A 11 -1.44 4.18 10.39
N SER A 12 -1.63 4.32 11.71
CA SER A 12 -0.69 5.07 12.55
C SER A 12 0.69 4.43 12.66
N VAL A 13 0.79 3.09 12.67
CA VAL A 13 2.09 2.41 12.70
C VAL A 13 2.78 2.50 11.34
N VAL A 14 2.05 2.33 10.24
CA VAL A 14 2.59 2.49 8.88
C VAL A 14 3.04 3.93 8.65
N ALA A 15 2.28 4.92 9.10
CA ALA A 15 2.70 6.32 9.06
C ALA A 15 3.98 6.60 9.88
N LYS A 16 4.27 5.82 10.92
CA LYS A 16 5.54 5.91 11.66
C LYS A 16 6.69 5.25 10.91
N VAL A 17 6.44 4.14 10.21
CA VAL A 17 7.45 3.39 9.47
C VAL A 17 7.77 4.04 8.11
N ALA A 18 6.78 4.73 7.53
CA ALA A 18 6.82 5.36 6.23
C ALA A 18 6.12 6.73 6.30
N PRO A 19 6.75 7.73 6.95
CA PRO A 19 6.19 9.07 7.10
C PRO A 19 5.96 9.77 5.76
N GLU A 20 6.67 9.38 4.71
CA GLU A 20 6.52 9.98 3.39
C GLU A 20 5.18 9.62 2.74
N LEU A 21 4.54 8.51 3.12
CA LEU A 21 3.24 8.12 2.59
C LEU A 21 2.14 9.14 2.93
N PRO A 22 1.91 9.50 4.21
CA PRO A 22 0.99 10.57 4.54
C PRO A 22 1.44 11.93 4.03
N GLU A 23 2.73 12.17 3.80
CA GLU A 23 3.19 13.42 3.16
C GLU A 23 2.80 13.50 1.68
N ILE A 24 2.92 12.42 0.90
CA ILE A 24 2.54 12.47 -0.53
C ILE A 24 1.02 12.34 -0.72
N LEU A 25 0.33 11.61 0.16
CA LEU A 25 -1.12 11.36 0.08
C LEU A 25 -1.95 12.40 0.83
N GLY A 26 -1.35 13.13 1.76
CA GLY A 26 -1.99 14.13 2.59
C GLY A 26 -3.21 13.58 3.35
N THR A 27 -4.29 14.35 3.34
CA THR A 27 -5.57 14.00 3.98
C THR A 27 -6.22 12.74 3.40
N GLY A 28 -5.88 12.36 2.17
CA GLY A 28 -6.36 11.16 1.50
C GLY A 28 -5.75 9.85 2.04
N TYR A 29 -4.68 9.93 2.85
CA TYR A 29 -3.98 8.76 3.37
C TYR A 29 -4.88 7.82 4.19
N ARG A 30 -5.58 8.36 5.20
CA ARG A 30 -6.40 7.56 6.12
C ARG A 30 -7.56 6.84 5.42
N PRO A 31 -8.39 7.50 4.58
CA PRO A 31 -9.47 6.81 3.87
C PRO A 31 -8.93 5.81 2.83
N ALA A 32 -7.80 6.11 2.17
CA ALA A 32 -7.16 5.18 1.26
C ALA A 32 -6.65 3.91 1.98
N PHE A 33 -6.00 4.08 3.13
CA PHE A 33 -5.52 2.96 3.94
C PHE A 33 -6.66 2.10 4.47
N ALA A 34 -7.77 2.73 4.89
CA ALA A 34 -8.96 2.00 5.32
C ALA A 34 -9.53 1.09 4.22
N ARG A 35 -9.59 1.58 2.97
CA ARG A 35 -10.05 0.79 1.81
C ARG A 35 -9.09 -0.35 1.48
N TYR A 36 -7.78 -0.11 1.58
CA TYR A 36 -6.76 -1.15 1.39
C TYR A 36 -6.84 -2.26 2.46
N ALA A 37 -7.04 -1.87 3.71
CA ALA A 37 -7.08 -2.78 4.84
C ALA A 37 -8.43 -3.52 4.98
N ASP A 38 -9.46 -3.08 4.26
CA ASP A 38 -10.77 -3.73 4.26
C ASP A 38 -10.64 -5.18 3.77
N GLY A 39 -11.03 -6.13 4.63
CA GLY A 39 -10.95 -7.56 4.35
C GLY A 39 -9.53 -8.16 4.27
N ARG A 40 -8.46 -7.41 4.56
CA ARG A 40 -7.07 -7.92 4.51
C ARG A 40 -6.50 -8.27 5.90
N PRO A 41 -6.21 -9.57 6.17
CA PRO A 41 -5.47 -9.95 7.37
C PRO A 41 -4.04 -9.39 7.36
N MET A 42 -3.47 -9.13 8.54
CA MET A 42 -2.09 -8.63 8.69
C MET A 42 -1.09 -9.72 8.30
N THR A 43 -0.50 -9.63 7.11
CA THR A 43 0.47 -10.62 6.63
C THR A 43 1.84 -9.98 6.40
N GLY A 44 2.83 -10.32 7.24
CA GLY A 44 4.24 -10.11 6.90
C GLY A 44 4.92 -8.80 7.35
N GLY A 45 4.38 -8.11 8.36
CA GLY A 45 5.04 -6.99 9.04
C GLY A 45 4.80 -5.61 8.41
N TYR A 46 5.09 -4.55 9.17
CA TYR A 46 4.68 -3.18 8.84
C TYR A 46 5.37 -2.59 7.60
N ARG A 47 6.65 -2.93 7.34
CA ARG A 47 7.36 -2.49 6.13
C ARG A 47 6.76 -3.08 4.87
N ARG A 48 6.42 -4.38 4.89
CA ARG A 48 5.78 -5.05 3.74
C ARG A 48 4.35 -4.55 3.54
N ASP A 49 3.65 -4.23 4.62
CA ASP A 49 2.32 -3.63 4.55
C ASP A 49 2.35 -2.24 3.90
N ALA A 50 3.36 -1.41 4.22
CA ALA A 50 3.56 -0.11 3.58
C ALA A 50 3.81 -0.23 2.07
N LEU A 51 4.66 -1.20 1.65
CA LEU A 51 4.92 -1.47 0.24
C LEU A 51 3.69 -1.99 -0.51
N SER A 52 2.94 -2.90 0.11
CA SER A 52 1.72 -3.49 -0.47
C SER A 52 0.61 -2.45 -0.60
N PHE A 53 0.50 -1.52 0.36
CA PHE A 53 -0.41 -0.39 0.29
C PHE A 53 -0.06 0.56 -0.86
N ALA A 54 1.21 0.93 -1.00
CA ALA A 54 1.68 1.79 -2.10
C ALA A 54 1.44 1.12 -3.47
N GLU A 55 1.76 -0.16 -3.60
CA GLU A 55 1.48 -0.95 -4.81
C GLU A 55 -0.01 -0.95 -5.16
N HIS A 56 -0.88 -1.21 -4.17
CA HIS A 56 -2.33 -1.19 -4.36
C HIS A 56 -2.84 0.16 -4.87
N LEU A 57 -2.34 1.28 -4.32
CA LEU A 57 -2.71 2.60 -4.78
C LEU A 57 -2.27 2.88 -6.21
N LEU A 58 -1.02 2.54 -6.54
CA LEU A 58 -0.48 2.71 -7.88
C LEU A 58 -1.27 1.87 -8.91
N ALA A 59 -1.67 0.65 -8.55
CA ALA A 59 -2.49 -0.23 -9.38
C ALA A 59 -3.92 0.31 -9.60
N ASP A 60 -4.50 0.96 -8.58
CA ASP A 60 -5.81 1.64 -8.66
C ASP A 60 -5.72 2.99 -9.41
N GLY A 61 -4.51 3.43 -9.79
CA GLY A 61 -4.28 4.72 -10.42
C GLY A 61 -4.38 5.91 -9.46
N ARG A 62 -4.40 5.64 -8.15
CA ARG A 62 -4.46 6.63 -7.06
C ARG A 62 -3.04 6.95 -6.57
N PRO A 63 -2.79 8.16 -6.04
CA PRO A 63 -3.69 9.31 -5.98
C PRO A 63 -3.97 9.94 -7.36
N GLU A 64 -5.09 10.65 -7.49
CA GLU A 64 -5.51 11.34 -8.73
C GLU A 64 -4.50 12.40 -9.18
N ASN A 65 -3.77 12.98 -8.22
CA ASN A 65 -2.68 13.90 -8.49
C ASN A 65 -1.48 13.16 -9.09
N ALA A 66 -1.15 13.47 -10.35
CA ALA A 66 -0.05 12.87 -11.08
C ALA A 66 1.33 13.08 -10.44
N ALA A 67 1.55 14.22 -9.77
CA ALA A 67 2.80 14.51 -9.06
C ALA A 67 2.95 13.64 -7.80
N ALA A 68 1.87 13.51 -7.02
CA ALA A 68 1.83 12.62 -5.85
C ALA A 68 2.02 11.16 -6.27
N ARG A 69 1.43 10.73 -7.39
CA ARG A 69 1.62 9.40 -7.95
C ARG A 69 3.08 9.15 -8.35
N ARG A 70 3.74 10.08 -9.03
CA ARG A 70 5.18 9.98 -9.35
C ARG A 70 6.04 9.83 -8.08
N ARG A 71 5.80 10.65 -7.06
CA ARG A 71 6.51 10.57 -5.78
C ARG A 71 6.29 9.21 -5.09
N LEU A 72 5.06 8.72 -5.09
CA LEU A 72 4.71 7.40 -4.53
C LEU A 72 5.43 6.26 -5.28
N THR A 73 5.50 6.34 -6.62
CA THR A 73 6.22 5.36 -7.45
C THR A 73 7.72 5.34 -7.13
N LEU A 74 8.35 6.52 -7.02
CA LEU A 74 9.77 6.62 -6.67
C LEU A 74 10.05 6.04 -5.29
N TRP A 75 9.23 6.42 -4.30
CA TRP A 75 9.30 5.90 -2.93
C TRP A 75 9.18 4.37 -2.89
N TRP A 76 8.26 3.80 -3.66
CA TRP A 76 8.05 2.36 -3.73
C TRP A 76 9.22 1.63 -4.38
N GLN A 77 9.77 2.17 -5.48
CA GLN A 77 10.92 1.57 -6.18
C GLN A 77 12.17 1.55 -5.30
N GLU A 78 12.46 2.64 -4.60
CA GLU A 78 13.62 2.75 -3.70
C GLU A 78 13.57 1.70 -2.58
N ARG A 79 12.38 1.39 -2.06
CA ARG A 79 12.20 0.53 -0.89
C ARG A 79 11.89 -0.94 -1.21
N SER A 80 11.50 -1.25 -2.43
CA SER A 80 11.13 -2.61 -2.86
C SER A 80 12.33 -3.53 -3.13
N GLY A 81 13.57 -3.02 -3.08
CA GLY A 81 14.79 -3.78 -3.42
C GLY A 81 15.17 -3.62 -4.90
N PRO A 82 16.19 -4.34 -5.42
CA PRO A 82 16.63 -4.21 -6.81
C PRO A 82 15.47 -4.51 -7.76
N ALA A 83 14.81 -3.45 -8.21
CA ALA A 83 13.62 -3.52 -9.02
C ALA A 83 14.03 -3.79 -10.48
N PRO A 84 13.45 -4.80 -11.15
CA PRO A 84 13.38 -4.75 -12.60
C PRO A 84 12.41 -3.62 -12.96
N LEU A 85 12.96 -2.47 -13.34
CA LEU A 85 12.26 -1.51 -14.20
C LEU A 85 11.95 -2.21 -15.53
N PRO A 86 10.76 -1.98 -16.14
CA PRO A 86 10.61 -0.72 -16.86
C PRO A 86 9.22 -0.07 -16.77
N SER A 87 9.26 1.24 -16.56
CA SER A 87 8.60 2.28 -17.36
C SER A 87 7.60 1.82 -18.44
N HIS A 88 6.36 1.42 -18.12
CA HIS A 88 5.27 1.42 -19.11
C HIS A 88 3.86 1.64 -18.51
N PRO A 89 2.94 2.29 -19.25
CA PRO A 89 1.54 2.51 -18.88
C PRO A 89 0.67 1.23 -18.96
N ALA A 90 1.25 0.07 -18.66
CA ALA A 90 0.68 -1.25 -18.89
C ALA A 90 0.73 -2.17 -17.64
N ALA A 91 0.99 -1.65 -16.44
CA ALA A 91 0.82 -2.40 -15.19
C ALA A 91 -0.66 -2.51 -14.74
N ARG A 92 -1.60 -2.16 -15.62
CA ARG A 92 -2.99 -2.62 -15.52
C ARG A 92 -2.94 -4.11 -15.83
N LEU A 93 -3.23 -4.95 -14.83
CA LEU A 93 -3.36 -6.42 -14.90
C LEU A 93 -2.15 -7.25 -14.43
N ALA A 94 -1.67 -7.02 -13.20
CA ALA A 94 -0.99 -8.05 -12.42
C ALA A 94 -1.28 -7.78 -10.93
N ARG A 95 -1.73 -8.68 -10.06
CA ARG A 95 -2.10 -10.09 -10.16
C ARG A 95 -2.87 -10.40 -8.88
N ARG A 96 -4.18 -10.70 -8.99
CA ARG A 96 -5.00 -11.26 -7.90
C ARG A 96 -4.61 -12.73 -7.69
N VAL A 97 -3.48 -13.02 -7.04
CA VAL A 97 -3.27 -14.34 -6.41
C VAL A 97 -2.27 -14.19 -5.28
N ARG A 98 -2.73 -14.35 -4.03
CA ARG A 98 -2.13 -15.18 -2.96
C ARG A 98 -2.80 -14.88 -1.61
N LEU A 99 -4.07 -15.27 -1.51
CA LEU A 99 -4.73 -15.52 -0.22
C LEU A 99 -5.13 -16.98 -0.18
N ALA A 100 -4.13 -17.84 -0.07
CA ALA A 100 -4.28 -19.20 0.44
C ALA A 100 -2.97 -19.51 1.14
N LEU A 101 -3.07 -19.75 2.45
CA LEU A 101 -2.14 -20.42 3.37
C LEU A 101 -2.18 -19.72 4.74
N SER A 102 -3.31 -19.83 5.42
CA SER A 102 -3.43 -19.72 6.87
C SER A 102 -4.70 -20.44 7.27
N GLY A 103 -4.58 -21.73 7.62
CA GLY A 103 -5.69 -22.52 8.14
C GLY A 103 -5.36 -24.02 8.20
N GLY A 104 -4.90 -24.48 9.37
CA GLY A 104 -4.68 -25.90 9.69
C GLY A 104 -3.29 -26.07 10.34
N ARG A 105 -3.15 -26.37 11.63
CA ARG A 105 -4.05 -26.94 12.63
C ARG A 105 -3.74 -26.33 14.00
#